data_AF-A0A1C6GNI7-F1
#
_entry.id   AF-A0A1C6GNI7-F1
#
_cell.length_a   1.000
_cell.length_b   1.000
_cell.length_c   1.000
_cell.angle_alpha   90.00
_cell.angle_beta   90.00
_cell.angle_gamma   90.00
#
_symmetry.space_group_name_H-M   'P 1'
#
loop_
_entity.id
_entity.type
_entity.pdbx_description
1 polymer ?
#
loop_
_entity_poly.entity_id
_entity_poly.type
_entity_poly.pdbx_seq_one_letter_code
_entity_poly.pdbx_strand_id
1 'polypeptide(L)'
;MSSILVSAEPAEALNRRIREKIDPVLFLTCNYAPTTGIAIHWDAKFYVGIQNLYKFAVDSTCVTPALYYFAPEAEKWRFSHFRDLVGVVKMLRAVLDHNNSQANGFFEQNQLDEYRVWQQRELGKTQAETDQDFERLYRALEQLGEKLITQLTLFVDLVAESADKAAVVDHWKREILNWYCKKQDIYLGQLAVAYMANAAAAGANMNRITAYNIRPKLDRWIESALFADLDEKIRSCEYVIQVCPAAARQAEEKKEAYRQESEARREEIQRIFSRRQGNGRSMAADCRDYFFMKLCPQLQATMENCGCGMLPQELLQEDINRHFANVGAEDFSQEYGI
;
A
#
# COMPACT_ATOMS: atom_id res chain seq x y z
N MET A 1 25.11 13.46 5.86
CA MET A 1 23.73 12.91 5.80
C MET A 1 23.79 11.47 6.28
N SER A 2 22.78 11.00 7.02
CA SER A 2 22.70 9.59 7.40
C SER A 2 22.49 8.71 6.16
N SER A 3 23.07 7.51 6.12
CA SER A 3 22.94 6.60 4.99
C SER A 3 21.52 6.02 4.93
N ILE A 4 20.96 5.90 3.72
CA ILE A 4 19.64 5.28 3.51
C ILE A 4 19.63 3.82 4.01
N LEU A 5 20.79 3.15 4.07
CA LEU A 5 20.88 1.77 4.54
C LEU A 5 20.53 1.60 6.02
N VAL A 6 20.62 2.67 6.83
CA VAL A 6 20.47 2.57 8.29
C VAL A 6 19.50 3.60 8.88
N SER A 7 19.04 4.58 8.09
CA SER A 7 18.12 5.62 8.55
C SER A 7 17.01 5.90 7.54
N ALA A 8 15.81 6.16 8.05
CA ALA A 8 14.68 6.63 7.25
C ALA A 8 14.78 8.12 6.89
N GLU A 9 15.62 8.88 7.58
CA GLU A 9 15.75 10.34 7.43
C GLU A 9 15.93 10.82 5.97
N PRO A 10 16.76 10.17 5.12
CA PRO A 10 16.90 10.61 3.73
C PRO A 10 15.61 10.42 2.91
N ALA A 11 14.86 9.34 3.18
CA ALA A 11 13.58 9.08 2.51
C ALA A 11 12.50 10.09 2.96
N GLU A 12 12.46 10.40 4.25
CA GLU A 12 11.57 11.43 4.80
C GLU A 12 11.90 12.82 4.24
N ALA A 13 13.19 13.15 4.10
CA ALA A 13 13.63 14.41 3.50
C ALA A 13 13.19 14.52 2.03
N LEU A 14 13.26 13.44 1.25
CA LEU A 14 12.74 13.40 -0.12
C LEU A 14 11.22 13.61 -0.16
N ASN A 15 10.47 12.94 0.72
CA ASN A 15 9.02 13.14 0.79
C ASN A 15 8.66 14.59 1.15
N ARG A 16 9.35 15.20 2.13
CA ARG A 16 9.15 16.62 2.48
C ARG A 16 9.41 17.52 1.27
N ARG A 17 10.53 17.31 0.58
CA ARG A 17 10.89 18.10 -0.62
C ARG A 17 9.81 17.98 -1.72
N ILE A 18 9.23 16.80 -1.93
CA ILE A 18 8.15 16.60 -2.91
C ILE A 18 6.90 17.38 -2.52
N ARG A 19 6.50 17.32 -1.25
CA ARG A 19 5.34 18.07 -0.75
C ARG A 19 5.53 19.59 -0.89
N GLU A 20 6.75 20.07 -0.64
CA GLU A 20 7.08 21.49 -0.72
C GLU A 20 7.19 21.99 -2.17
N LYS A 21 7.84 21.22 -3.06
CA LYS A 21 8.21 21.69 -4.41
C LYS A 21 7.26 21.24 -5.51
N ILE A 22 6.62 20.07 -5.36
CA ILE A 22 5.81 19.46 -6.40
C ILE A 22 4.33 19.61 -6.06
N ASP A 23 3.82 18.86 -5.09
CA ASP A 23 2.41 18.88 -4.70
C ASP A 23 2.29 18.39 -3.25
N PRO A 24 1.57 19.12 -2.36
CA PRO A 24 1.50 18.82 -0.94
C PRO A 24 0.93 17.44 -0.61
N VAL A 25 0.18 16.80 -1.53
CA VAL A 25 -0.42 15.49 -1.25
C VAL A 25 0.49 14.32 -1.63
N LEU A 26 1.53 14.54 -2.43
CA LEU A 26 2.36 13.46 -2.97
C LEU A 26 3.41 12.94 -1.97
N PHE A 27 3.89 11.74 -2.25
CA PHE A 27 5.04 11.12 -1.61
C PHE A 27 5.80 10.25 -2.62
N LEU A 28 7.09 10.00 -2.37
CA LEU A 28 7.89 9.05 -3.14
C LEU A 28 8.00 7.70 -2.43
N THR A 29 8.25 7.73 -1.12
CA THR A 29 8.34 6.52 -0.30
C THR A 29 7.20 6.47 0.72
N CYS A 30 6.57 5.31 0.83
CA CYS A 30 5.50 5.00 1.75
C CYS A 30 6.10 4.29 2.97
N ASN A 31 6.24 5.03 4.07
CA ASN A 31 6.64 4.51 5.39
C ASN A 31 7.92 3.65 5.34
N TYR A 32 8.95 4.14 4.65
CA TYR A 32 10.24 3.45 4.59
C TYR A 32 10.85 3.32 5.99
N ALA A 33 11.09 2.08 6.41
CA ALA A 33 11.72 1.76 7.69
C ALA A 33 12.87 0.76 7.47
N PRO A 34 14.14 1.19 7.60
CA PRO A 34 15.28 0.27 7.52
C PRO A 34 15.26 -0.67 8.73
N THR A 35 15.72 -1.90 8.53
CA THR A 35 16.02 -2.82 9.62
C THR A 35 17.21 -2.28 10.41
N THR A 36 17.01 -1.96 11.69
CA THR A 36 18.00 -1.35 12.59
C THR A 36 18.63 -2.32 13.60
N GLY A 37 18.46 -3.64 13.39
CA GLY A 37 19.07 -4.66 14.25
C GLY A 37 20.60 -4.58 14.29
N ILE A 38 21.21 -5.09 15.37
CA ILE A 38 22.66 -5.04 15.57
C ILE A 38 23.36 -6.03 14.62
N ALA A 39 23.60 -5.61 13.38
CA ALA A 39 24.54 -6.28 12.50
C ALA A 39 25.97 -5.90 12.92
N ILE A 40 26.62 -6.76 13.71
CA ILE A 40 27.96 -6.50 14.25
C ILE A 40 29.03 -6.69 13.16
N HIS A 41 28.98 -7.82 12.46
CA HIS A 41 29.94 -8.22 11.43
C HIS A 41 29.61 -7.61 10.05
N TRP A 42 30.61 -7.46 9.18
CA TRP A 42 30.42 -6.78 7.89
C TRP A 42 29.56 -7.58 6.91
N ASP A 43 29.60 -8.91 6.97
CA ASP A 43 28.72 -9.78 6.19
C ASP A 43 27.24 -9.55 6.55
N ALA A 44 26.92 -9.52 7.85
CA ALA A 44 25.59 -9.21 8.35
C ALA A 44 25.14 -7.81 7.91
N LYS A 45 26.03 -6.81 8.01
CA LYS A 45 25.74 -5.45 7.55
C LYS A 45 25.48 -5.41 6.06
N PHE A 46 26.26 -6.13 5.26
CA PHE A 46 26.09 -6.25 3.81
C PHE A 46 24.71 -6.82 3.46
N TYR A 47 24.33 -7.97 4.03
CA TYR A 47 23.04 -8.58 3.75
C TYR A 47 21.84 -7.73 4.23
N VAL A 48 21.93 -7.13 5.42
CA VAL A 48 20.90 -6.19 5.90
C VAL A 48 20.85 -4.94 5.01
N GLY A 49 21.99 -4.45 4.54
CA GLY A 49 22.09 -3.34 3.59
C GLY A 49 21.36 -3.61 2.28
N ILE A 50 21.52 -4.82 1.70
CA ILE A 50 20.77 -5.23 0.50
C ILE A 50 19.26 -5.13 0.75
N GLN A 51 18.78 -5.68 1.88
CA GLN A 51 17.36 -5.63 2.22
C GLN A 51 16.85 -4.20 2.38
N ASN A 52 17.59 -3.36 3.09
CA ASN A 52 17.20 -1.97 3.35
C ASN A 52 17.20 -1.12 2.08
N LEU A 53 18.12 -1.39 1.15
CA LEU A 53 18.15 -0.72 -0.15
C LEU A 53 16.98 -1.16 -1.04
N TYR A 54 16.63 -2.45 -1.02
CA TYR A 54 15.47 -2.96 -1.74
C TYR A 54 14.15 -2.41 -1.20
N LYS A 55 13.98 -2.37 0.12
CA LYS A 55 12.83 -1.74 0.79
C LYS A 55 12.66 -0.28 0.33
N PHE A 56 13.75 0.47 0.25
CA PHE A 56 13.75 1.86 -0.19
C PHE A 56 13.39 2.02 -1.67
N ALA A 57 14.10 1.32 -2.55
CA ALA A 57 14.01 1.54 -4.00
C ALA A 57 12.82 0.82 -4.67
N VAL A 58 12.24 -0.19 -4.01
CA VAL A 58 11.23 -1.08 -4.61
C VAL A 58 9.98 -1.21 -3.74
N ASP A 59 10.09 -1.67 -2.49
CA ASP A 59 8.88 -2.05 -1.73
C ASP A 59 8.06 -0.86 -1.26
N SER A 60 8.73 0.21 -0.83
CA SER A 60 8.10 1.41 -0.27
C SER A 60 7.62 2.38 -1.33
N THR A 61 7.57 2.03 -2.62
CA THR A 61 7.27 3.02 -3.67
C THR A 61 6.62 2.38 -4.89
N CYS A 62 5.67 3.10 -5.49
CA CYS A 62 5.11 2.75 -6.80
C CYS A 62 5.79 3.50 -7.96
N VAL A 63 6.62 4.50 -7.65
CA VAL A 63 7.20 5.41 -8.64
C VAL A 63 8.61 5.02 -9.03
N THR A 64 9.48 4.72 -8.07
CA THR A 64 10.92 4.51 -8.31
C THR A 64 11.23 3.45 -9.37
N PRO A 65 10.58 2.25 -9.41
CA PRO A 65 10.83 1.26 -10.47
C PRO A 65 10.42 1.73 -11.88
N ALA A 66 9.58 2.75 -11.96
CA ALA A 66 8.98 3.30 -13.17
C ALA A 66 9.30 4.79 -13.34
N LEU A 67 10.35 5.31 -12.67
CA LEU A 67 10.64 6.75 -12.55
C LEU A 67 10.64 7.49 -13.89
N TYR A 68 11.14 6.83 -14.94
CA TYR A 68 11.13 7.32 -16.32
C TYR A 68 9.74 7.81 -16.79
N TYR A 69 8.66 7.13 -16.42
CA TYR A 69 7.30 7.51 -16.83
C TYR A 69 6.76 8.75 -16.10
N PHE A 70 7.39 9.14 -14.99
CA PHE A 70 7.04 10.33 -14.23
C PHE A 70 7.97 11.51 -14.54
N ALA A 71 9.03 11.30 -15.32
CA ALA A 71 9.91 12.38 -15.71
C ALA A 71 9.23 13.29 -16.75
N PRO A 72 9.48 14.62 -16.71
CA PRO A 72 9.09 15.52 -17.78
C PRO A 72 9.59 15.01 -19.13
N GLU A 73 8.84 15.23 -20.22
CA GLU A 73 9.12 14.60 -21.52
C GLU A 73 10.54 14.90 -22.00
N ALA A 74 10.98 16.16 -21.86
CA ALA A 74 12.32 16.62 -22.24
C ALA A 74 13.45 15.99 -21.40
N GLU A 75 13.15 15.51 -20.20
CA GLU A 75 14.14 15.03 -19.22
C GLU A 75 14.17 13.50 -19.09
N LYS A 76 13.21 12.80 -19.71
CA LYS A 76 13.08 11.33 -19.68
C LYS A 76 14.38 10.58 -19.93
N TRP A 77 15.18 11.02 -20.90
CA TRP A 77 16.45 10.37 -21.26
C TRP A 77 17.45 10.31 -20.10
N ARG A 78 17.43 11.29 -19.18
CA ARG A 78 18.35 11.34 -18.02
C ARG A 78 18.08 10.22 -17.02
N PHE A 79 16.83 9.75 -16.96
CA PHE A 79 16.40 8.72 -16.03
C PHE A 79 16.38 7.31 -16.63
N SER A 80 16.82 7.15 -17.88
CA SER A 80 16.95 5.84 -18.52
C SER A 80 17.88 4.89 -17.71
N HIS A 81 19.02 5.42 -17.25
CA HIS A 81 20.00 4.69 -16.42
C HIS A 81 19.56 4.47 -14.98
N PHE A 82 18.54 5.20 -14.50
CA PHE A 82 18.01 5.01 -13.15
C PHE A 82 17.41 3.60 -12.99
N ARG A 83 16.78 3.09 -14.06
CA ARG A 83 16.27 1.72 -14.11
C ARG A 83 17.38 0.70 -13.86
N ASP A 84 18.58 0.94 -14.36
CA ASP A 84 19.70 0.02 -14.20
C ASP A 84 20.20 0.01 -12.75
N LEU A 85 20.19 1.17 -12.06
CA LEU A 85 20.47 1.23 -10.61
C LEU A 85 19.46 0.39 -9.82
N VAL A 86 18.16 0.55 -10.09
CA VAL A 86 17.11 -0.27 -9.46
C VAL A 86 17.26 -1.75 -9.84
N GLY A 87 17.70 -2.04 -11.07
CA GLY A 87 18.01 -3.39 -11.54
C GLY A 87 19.09 -4.06 -10.69
N VAL A 88 20.18 -3.35 -10.39
CA VAL A 88 21.23 -3.84 -9.46
C VAL A 88 20.64 -4.15 -8.09
N VAL A 89 19.80 -3.27 -7.53
CA VAL A 89 19.15 -3.52 -6.22
C VAL A 89 18.27 -4.78 -6.24
N LYS A 90 17.47 -4.96 -7.31
CA LYS A 90 16.63 -6.16 -7.49
C LYS A 90 17.46 -7.43 -7.63
N MET A 91 18.54 -7.38 -8.40
CA MET A 91 19.48 -8.50 -8.57
C MET A 91 20.10 -8.89 -7.23
N LEU A 92 20.61 -7.93 -6.45
CA LEU A 92 21.22 -8.18 -5.14
C LEU A 92 20.24 -8.87 -4.19
N ARG A 93 18.99 -8.39 -4.15
CA ARG A 93 17.92 -8.96 -3.32
C ARG A 93 17.52 -10.36 -3.75
N ALA A 94 17.48 -10.63 -5.05
CA ALA A 94 17.10 -11.93 -5.59
C ALA A 94 18.16 -12.99 -5.32
N VAL A 95 19.46 -12.66 -5.44
CA VAL A 95 20.54 -13.59 -5.12
C VAL A 95 20.51 -14.03 -3.65
N LEU A 96 20.15 -13.12 -2.75
CA LEU A 96 20.09 -13.39 -1.32
C LEU A 96 18.92 -14.30 -0.92
N ASP A 97 17.74 -14.10 -1.50
CA ASP A 97 16.49 -14.66 -0.95
C ASP A 97 15.75 -15.63 -1.87
N HIS A 98 16.17 -15.78 -3.13
CA HIS A 98 15.63 -16.81 -4.01
C HIS A 98 16.47 -18.08 -3.96
N ASN A 99 15.86 -19.22 -4.33
CA ASN A 99 16.61 -20.44 -4.58
C ASN A 99 17.33 -20.32 -5.93
N ASN A 100 18.59 -19.88 -5.91
CA ASN A 100 19.37 -19.63 -7.11
C ASN A 100 20.19 -20.86 -7.54
N SER A 101 19.59 -22.05 -7.51
CA SER A 101 20.26 -23.24 -8.04
C SER A 101 20.46 -23.11 -9.54
N GLN A 102 21.67 -23.39 -10.04
CA GLN A 102 21.94 -23.46 -11.47
C GLN A 102 21.05 -24.51 -12.18
N ALA A 103 20.54 -25.50 -11.44
CA ALA A 103 19.60 -26.48 -11.96
C ALA A 103 18.22 -25.89 -12.33
N ASN A 104 17.90 -24.68 -11.87
CA ASN A 104 16.61 -24.03 -12.13
C ASN A 104 16.50 -23.47 -13.56
N GLY A 105 17.62 -23.35 -14.28
CA GLY A 105 17.63 -22.99 -15.70
C GLY A 105 18.27 -21.63 -15.98
N PHE A 106 18.04 -21.14 -17.21
CA PHE A 106 18.79 -20.03 -17.79
C PHE A 106 18.61 -18.69 -17.05
N PHE A 107 17.40 -18.36 -16.61
CA PHE A 107 17.12 -17.03 -16.04
C PHE A 107 17.78 -16.83 -14.67
N GLU A 108 17.73 -17.86 -13.82
CA GLU A 108 18.38 -17.89 -12.52
C GLU A 108 19.92 -17.94 -12.65
N GLN A 109 20.43 -18.65 -13.65
CA GLN A 109 21.86 -18.63 -13.97
C GLN A 109 22.33 -17.23 -14.39
N ASN A 110 21.60 -16.57 -15.29
CA ASN A 110 21.94 -15.21 -15.72
C ASN A 110 21.97 -14.23 -14.54
N GLN A 111 21.03 -14.35 -13.60
CA GLN A 111 21.00 -13.52 -12.39
C GLN A 111 22.22 -13.74 -11.48
N LEU A 112 22.67 -14.99 -11.31
CA LEU A 112 23.90 -15.29 -10.59
C LEU A 112 25.14 -14.73 -11.29
N ASP A 113 25.19 -14.80 -12.61
CA ASP A 113 26.32 -14.29 -13.39
C ASP A 113 26.38 -12.76 -13.34
N GLU A 114 25.25 -12.06 -13.40
CA GLU A 114 25.17 -10.62 -13.17
C GLU A 114 25.69 -10.22 -11.77
N TYR A 115 25.35 -11.01 -10.75
CA TYR A 115 25.86 -10.78 -9.40
C TYR A 115 27.37 -11.00 -9.30
N ARG A 116 27.89 -12.06 -9.91
CA ARG A 116 29.34 -12.33 -9.96
C ARG A 116 30.09 -11.23 -10.68
N VAL A 117 29.53 -10.70 -11.78
CA VAL A 117 30.08 -9.54 -12.50
C VAL A 117 30.10 -8.31 -11.60
N TRP A 118 29.03 -8.07 -10.84
CA TRP A 118 28.99 -6.98 -9.86
C TRP A 118 30.05 -7.17 -8.77
N GLN A 119 30.18 -8.36 -8.18
CA GLN A 119 31.23 -8.65 -7.19
C GLN A 119 32.63 -8.48 -7.76
N GLN A 120 32.86 -8.97 -8.99
CA GLN A 120 34.14 -8.81 -9.70
C GLN A 120 34.51 -7.33 -9.87
N ARG A 121 33.53 -6.47 -10.15
CA ARG A 121 33.74 -5.02 -10.27
C ARG A 121 34.12 -4.37 -8.94
N GLU A 122 33.43 -4.73 -7.85
CA GLU A 122 33.64 -4.10 -6.54
C GLU A 122 34.87 -4.66 -5.79
N LEU A 123 35.20 -5.94 -6.00
CA LEU A 123 36.26 -6.64 -5.25
C LEU A 123 37.49 -6.99 -6.08
N GLY A 124 37.38 -7.06 -7.40
CA GLY A 124 38.38 -7.69 -8.26
C GLY A 124 38.36 -9.22 -8.23
N LYS A 125 37.35 -9.82 -7.58
CA LYS A 125 37.11 -11.28 -7.51
C LYS A 125 35.61 -11.60 -7.48
N THR A 126 35.25 -12.82 -7.84
CA THR A 126 33.84 -13.25 -8.01
C THR A 126 33.18 -13.73 -6.71
N GLN A 127 33.87 -13.68 -5.57
CA GLN A 127 33.34 -14.13 -4.29
C GLN A 127 33.96 -13.36 -3.13
N ALA A 128 33.15 -12.96 -2.15
CA ALA A 128 33.62 -12.43 -0.87
C ALA A 128 33.94 -13.59 0.08
N GLU A 129 35.11 -13.53 0.73
CA GLU A 129 35.60 -14.61 1.61
C GLU A 129 36.06 -14.06 2.96
N THR A 130 36.38 -12.77 3.03
CA THR A 130 36.92 -12.11 4.21
C THR A 130 36.01 -10.97 4.68
N ASP A 131 36.12 -10.62 5.95
CA ASP A 131 35.40 -9.47 6.54
C ASP A 131 35.72 -8.16 5.79
N GLN A 132 36.95 -8.01 5.29
CA GLN A 132 37.36 -6.85 4.48
C GLN A 132 36.68 -6.83 3.10
N ASP A 133 36.40 -8.00 2.50
CA ASP A 133 35.62 -8.05 1.26
C ASP A 133 34.19 -7.58 1.53
N PHE A 134 33.57 -8.05 2.61
CA PHE A 134 32.22 -7.64 2.98
C PHE A 134 32.13 -6.16 3.36
N GLU A 135 33.16 -5.61 4.01
CA GLU A 135 33.25 -4.17 4.24
C GLU A 135 33.23 -3.40 2.91
N ARG A 136 34.03 -3.81 1.93
CA ARG A 136 34.06 -3.18 0.60
C ARG A 136 32.72 -3.28 -0.11
N LEU A 137 32.09 -4.45 -0.10
CA LEU A 137 30.76 -4.64 -0.68
C LEU A 137 29.71 -3.75 0.01
N TYR A 138 29.76 -3.63 1.34
CA TYR A 138 28.88 -2.74 2.07
C TYR A 138 29.09 -1.26 1.69
N ARG A 139 30.34 -0.80 1.54
CA ARG A 139 30.63 0.55 1.03
C ARG A 139 30.09 0.76 -0.39
N ALA A 140 30.13 -0.26 -1.25
CA ALA A 140 29.52 -0.19 -2.57
C ALA A 140 27.98 -0.04 -2.49
N LEU A 141 27.32 -0.66 -1.51
CA LEU A 141 25.90 -0.43 -1.25
C LEU A 141 25.61 1.00 -0.79
N GLU A 142 26.46 1.56 0.08
CA GLU A 142 26.32 2.96 0.52
C GLU A 142 26.38 3.91 -0.68
N GLN A 143 27.37 3.73 -1.56
CA GLN A 143 27.51 4.51 -2.79
C GLN A 143 26.33 4.34 -3.74
N LEU A 144 25.78 3.12 -3.85
CA LEU A 144 24.58 2.88 -4.65
C LEU A 144 23.36 3.62 -4.07
N GLY A 145 23.19 3.60 -2.75
CA GLY A 145 22.18 4.39 -2.04
C GLY A 145 22.31 5.88 -2.28
N GLU A 146 23.52 6.43 -2.18
CA GLU A 146 23.80 7.85 -2.45
C GLU A 146 23.48 8.25 -3.90
N LYS A 147 23.83 7.39 -4.87
CA LYS A 147 23.48 7.60 -6.29
C LYS A 147 21.97 7.63 -6.48
N LEU A 148 21.23 6.71 -5.88
CA LEU A 148 19.76 6.69 -5.94
C LEU A 148 19.16 7.98 -5.37
N ILE A 149 19.59 8.40 -4.17
CA ILE A 149 19.12 9.64 -3.54
C ILE A 149 19.42 10.87 -4.41
N THR A 150 20.63 10.94 -4.97
CA THR A 150 21.05 12.05 -5.84
C THR A 150 20.17 12.15 -7.08
N GLN A 151 19.92 11.01 -7.75
CA GLN A 151 19.06 10.97 -8.94
C GLN A 151 17.60 11.29 -8.61
N LEU A 152 17.08 10.80 -7.48
CA LEU A 152 15.73 11.13 -7.02
C LEU A 152 15.59 12.59 -6.64
N THR A 153 16.63 13.20 -6.05
CA THR A 153 16.64 14.64 -5.75
C THR A 153 16.63 15.47 -7.04
N LEU A 154 17.46 15.09 -8.02
CA LEU A 154 17.48 15.73 -9.33
C LEU A 154 16.11 15.61 -10.04
N PHE A 155 15.49 14.42 -9.99
CA PHE A 155 14.15 14.20 -10.50
C PHE A 155 13.14 15.18 -9.89
N VAL A 156 13.15 15.34 -8.57
CA VAL A 156 12.23 16.25 -7.87
C VAL A 156 12.41 17.70 -8.34
N ASP A 157 13.67 18.13 -8.49
CA ASP A 157 13.97 19.49 -8.93
C ASP A 157 13.56 19.73 -10.39
N LEU A 158 13.82 18.78 -11.28
CA LEU A 158 13.40 18.88 -12.69
C LEU A 158 11.88 18.88 -12.85
N VAL A 159 11.15 18.07 -12.07
CA VAL A 159 9.67 18.11 -12.09
C VAL A 159 9.16 19.45 -11.57
N ALA A 160 9.77 19.99 -10.51
CA ALA A 160 9.35 21.26 -9.91
C ALA A 160 9.47 22.45 -10.87
N GLU A 161 10.48 22.43 -11.75
CA GLU A 161 10.78 23.49 -12.73
C GLU A 161 10.10 23.27 -14.09
N SER A 162 9.49 22.11 -14.31
CA SER A 162 8.91 21.73 -15.61
C SER A 162 7.55 22.38 -15.88
N ALA A 163 7.32 22.73 -17.15
CA ALA A 163 5.99 23.09 -17.64
C ALA A 163 4.98 21.92 -17.57
N ASP A 164 5.47 20.67 -17.59
CA ASP A 164 4.66 19.45 -17.53
C ASP A 164 4.28 19.06 -16.09
N LYS A 165 4.66 19.85 -15.08
CA LYS A 165 4.50 19.53 -13.65
C LYS A 165 3.08 19.05 -13.32
N ALA A 166 2.04 19.73 -13.80
CA ALA A 166 0.66 19.35 -13.53
C ALA A 166 0.31 17.95 -14.08
N ALA A 167 0.74 17.64 -15.31
CA ALA A 167 0.50 16.33 -15.92
C ALA A 167 1.26 15.21 -15.19
N VAL A 168 2.49 15.48 -14.74
CA VAL A 168 3.27 14.55 -13.91
C VAL A 168 2.56 14.29 -12.58
N VAL A 169 2.09 15.34 -11.91
CA VAL A 169 1.34 15.25 -10.65
C VAL A 169 0.08 14.40 -10.82
N ASP A 170 -0.71 14.64 -11.86
CA ASP A 170 -1.94 13.87 -12.11
C ASP A 170 -1.63 12.40 -12.39
N HIS A 171 -0.57 12.11 -13.15
CA HIS A 171 -0.13 10.74 -13.36
C HIS A 171 0.32 10.07 -12.06
N TRP A 172 1.08 10.78 -11.23
CA TRP A 172 1.55 10.30 -9.93
C TRP A 172 0.40 9.98 -8.99
N LYS A 173 -0.59 10.87 -8.86
CA LYS A 173 -1.81 10.63 -8.08
C LYS A 173 -2.52 9.35 -8.53
N ARG A 174 -2.75 9.18 -9.84
CA ARG A 174 -3.38 7.97 -10.39
C ARG A 174 -2.59 6.70 -10.07
N GLU A 175 -1.27 6.72 -10.16
CA GLU A 175 -0.45 5.53 -9.87
C GLU A 175 -0.45 5.17 -8.38
N ILE A 176 -0.50 6.15 -7.47
CA ILE A 176 -0.68 5.88 -6.04
C ILE A 176 -2.04 5.20 -5.78
N LEU A 177 -3.12 5.73 -6.36
CA LEU A 177 -4.46 5.14 -6.21
C LEU A 177 -4.51 3.71 -6.77
N ASN A 178 -3.99 3.50 -7.98
CA ASN A 178 -3.87 2.19 -8.60
C ASN A 178 -3.04 1.22 -7.75
N TRP A 179 -1.99 1.71 -7.10
CA TRP A 179 -1.14 0.92 -6.21
C TRP A 179 -1.91 0.43 -4.99
N TYR A 180 -2.72 1.27 -4.34
CA TYR A 180 -3.57 0.83 -3.22
C TYR A 180 -4.65 -0.16 -3.63
N CYS A 181 -5.22 -0.05 -4.84
CA CYS A 181 -6.18 -1.02 -5.36
C CYS A 181 -5.55 -2.39 -5.65
N LYS A 182 -4.28 -2.42 -6.07
CA LYS A 182 -3.53 -3.66 -6.35
C LYS A 182 -2.94 -4.28 -5.07
N LYS A 183 -2.33 -3.48 -4.19
CA LYS A 183 -1.77 -3.90 -2.91
C LYS A 183 -2.82 -3.80 -1.80
N GLN A 184 -3.86 -4.62 -1.89
CA GLN A 184 -5.00 -4.62 -0.97
C GLN A 184 -4.60 -4.75 0.50
N ASP A 185 -3.49 -5.44 0.79
CA ASP A 185 -3.01 -5.65 2.16
C ASP A 185 -2.65 -4.33 2.88
N ILE A 186 -2.31 -3.26 2.14
CA ILE A 186 -2.08 -1.94 2.76
C ILE A 186 -3.41 -1.40 3.30
N TYR A 187 -4.46 -1.43 2.48
CA TYR A 187 -5.79 -0.96 2.90
C TYR A 187 -6.35 -1.85 4.02
N LEU A 188 -6.30 -3.17 3.84
CA LEU A 188 -6.78 -4.11 4.85
C LEU A 188 -6.00 -4.03 6.16
N GLY A 189 -4.69 -3.73 6.09
CA GLY A 189 -3.87 -3.46 7.27
C GLY A 189 -4.36 -2.22 8.03
N GLN A 190 -4.63 -1.11 7.33
CA GLN A 190 -5.20 0.09 7.96
C GLN A 190 -6.61 -0.18 8.52
N LEU A 191 -7.44 -0.93 7.78
CA LEU A 191 -8.78 -1.31 8.23
C LEU A 191 -8.72 -2.22 9.47
N ALA A 192 -7.74 -3.12 9.56
CA ALA A 192 -7.50 -3.94 10.74
C ALA A 192 -7.16 -3.10 11.97
N VAL A 193 -6.31 -2.08 11.81
CA VAL A 193 -5.97 -1.15 12.90
C VAL A 193 -7.22 -0.42 13.39
N ALA A 194 -8.04 0.10 12.49
CA ALA A 194 -9.30 0.77 12.84
C ALA A 194 -10.29 -0.19 13.53
N TYR A 195 -10.43 -1.41 13.01
CA TYR A 195 -11.30 -2.44 13.60
C TYR A 195 -10.88 -2.76 15.04
N MET A 196 -9.58 -3.01 15.27
CA MET A 196 -9.05 -3.33 16.60
C MET A 196 -9.23 -2.16 17.57
N ALA A 197 -9.02 -0.92 17.11
CA ALA A 197 -9.24 0.27 17.92
C ALA A 197 -10.71 0.41 18.33
N ASN A 198 -11.65 0.24 17.39
CA ASN A 198 -13.09 0.30 17.65
C ASN A 198 -13.55 -0.83 18.59
N ALA A 199 -13.08 -2.06 18.37
CA ALA A 199 -13.37 -3.19 19.24
C ALA A 199 -12.84 -2.95 20.67
N ALA A 200 -11.64 -2.38 20.81
CA ALA A 200 -11.08 -2.06 22.12
C ALA A 200 -11.87 -0.97 22.83
N ALA A 201 -12.27 0.09 22.10
CA ALA A 201 -13.13 1.15 22.63
C ALA A 201 -14.51 0.62 23.08
N ALA A 202 -15.05 -0.40 22.38
CA ALA A 202 -16.30 -1.06 22.74
C ALA A 202 -16.17 -2.06 23.92
N GLY A 203 -14.96 -2.30 24.43
CA GLY A 203 -14.72 -3.24 25.54
C GLY A 203 -14.61 -4.71 25.11
N ALA A 204 -14.36 -4.99 23.83
CA ALA A 204 -14.21 -6.34 23.33
C ALA A 204 -12.96 -7.04 23.92
N ASN A 205 -13.06 -8.35 24.12
CA ASN A 205 -11.91 -9.16 24.52
C ASN A 205 -10.93 -9.33 23.34
N MET A 206 -9.83 -8.58 23.38
CA MET A 206 -8.79 -8.59 22.34
C MET A 206 -8.18 -9.98 22.09
N ASN A 207 -8.25 -10.92 23.05
CA ASN A 207 -7.78 -12.29 22.83
C ASN A 207 -8.62 -13.04 21.77
N ARG A 208 -9.83 -12.57 21.46
CA ARG A 208 -10.68 -13.11 20.40
C ARG A 208 -10.38 -12.52 19.02
N ILE A 209 -9.51 -11.51 18.93
CA ILE A 209 -9.09 -10.91 17.67
C ILE A 209 -7.61 -11.27 17.47
N THR A 210 -7.37 -12.19 16.54
CA THR A 210 -6.04 -12.75 16.25
C THR A 210 -5.69 -12.49 14.79
N ALA A 211 -4.41 -12.58 14.46
CA ALA A 211 -3.95 -12.52 13.07
C ALA A 211 -4.66 -13.55 12.15
N TYR A 212 -5.07 -14.70 12.70
CA TYR A 212 -5.75 -15.76 11.95
C TYR A 212 -7.21 -15.42 11.62
N ASN A 213 -7.93 -14.74 12.53
CA ASN A 213 -9.38 -14.53 12.37
C ASN A 213 -9.78 -13.09 12.04
N ILE A 214 -8.83 -12.15 11.97
CA ILE A 214 -9.11 -10.77 11.60
C ILE A 214 -9.68 -10.67 10.18
N ARG A 215 -9.17 -11.47 9.23
CA ARG A 215 -9.58 -11.36 7.82
C ARG A 215 -11.08 -11.64 7.62
N PRO A 216 -11.68 -12.73 8.14
CA PRO A 216 -13.13 -12.92 8.10
C PRO A 216 -13.94 -11.86 8.85
N LYS A 217 -13.38 -11.21 9.88
CA LYS A 217 -14.05 -10.10 10.58
C LYS A 217 -14.07 -8.83 9.71
N LEU A 218 -12.95 -8.52 9.05
CA LEU A 218 -12.89 -7.42 8.09
C LEU A 218 -13.81 -7.63 6.88
N ASP A 219 -13.84 -8.84 6.33
CA ASP A 219 -14.75 -9.16 5.21
C ASP A 219 -16.22 -8.87 5.59
N ARG A 220 -16.64 -9.22 6.82
CA ARG A 220 -17.99 -8.92 7.33
C ARG A 220 -18.22 -7.44 7.64
N TRP A 221 -17.20 -6.73 8.12
CA TRP A 221 -17.33 -5.29 8.35
C TRP A 221 -17.40 -4.53 7.03
N ILE A 222 -16.67 -4.96 6.00
CA ILE A 222 -16.79 -4.46 4.62
C ILE A 222 -18.18 -4.74 4.06
N GLU A 223 -18.70 -5.97 4.24
CA GLU A 223 -20.09 -6.26 3.88
C GLU A 223 -21.04 -5.27 4.55
N SER A 224 -20.94 -5.08 5.86
CA SER A 224 -21.79 -4.14 6.59
C SER A 224 -21.67 -2.71 6.06
N ALA A 225 -20.45 -2.25 5.75
CA ALA A 225 -20.22 -0.90 5.20
C ALA A 225 -20.82 -0.73 3.80
N LEU A 226 -20.82 -1.77 2.95
CA LEU A 226 -21.41 -1.72 1.61
C LEU A 226 -22.93 -1.56 1.62
N PHE A 227 -23.60 -1.90 2.72
CA PHE A 227 -25.07 -1.80 2.85
C PHE A 227 -25.50 -0.72 3.87
N ALA A 228 -24.56 -0.12 4.60
CA ALA A 228 -24.85 0.82 5.68
C ALA A 228 -25.72 2.01 5.25
N ASP A 229 -25.55 2.52 4.03
CA ASP A 229 -26.35 3.64 3.51
C ASP A 229 -27.83 3.25 3.33
N LEU A 230 -28.09 2.03 2.89
CA LEU A 230 -29.45 1.49 2.74
C LEU A 230 -30.05 1.12 4.09
N ASP A 231 -29.25 0.53 4.98
CA ASP A 231 -29.68 0.17 6.33
C ASP A 231 -30.07 1.41 7.16
N GLU A 232 -29.37 2.53 7.00
CA GLU A 232 -29.73 3.81 7.62
C GLU A 232 -31.05 4.36 7.06
N LYS A 233 -31.23 4.36 5.73
CA LYS A 233 -32.48 4.79 5.09
C LYS A 233 -33.67 3.92 5.53
N ILE A 234 -33.49 2.61 5.65
CA ILE A 234 -34.51 1.67 6.14
C ILE A 234 -34.87 1.98 7.59
N ARG A 235 -33.88 2.15 8.49
CA ARG A 235 -34.11 2.51 9.90
C ARG A 235 -34.84 3.85 10.04
N SER A 236 -34.50 4.83 9.20
CA SER A 236 -35.18 6.13 9.17
C SER A 236 -36.65 5.98 8.79
N CYS A 237 -36.97 5.17 7.78
CA CYS A 237 -38.36 4.85 7.43
C CYS A 237 -39.09 4.16 8.59
N GLU A 238 -38.47 3.18 9.25
CA GLU A 238 -39.05 2.48 10.41
C GLU A 238 -39.40 3.42 11.55
N TYR A 239 -38.53 4.37 11.85
CA TYR A 239 -38.82 5.42 12.83
C TYR A 239 -40.03 6.27 12.44
N VAL A 240 -40.11 6.70 11.17
CA VAL A 240 -41.25 7.50 10.67
C VAL A 240 -42.56 6.71 10.75
N ILE A 241 -42.54 5.42 10.44
CA ILE A 241 -43.72 4.54 10.53
C ILE A 241 -44.23 4.47 11.96
N GLN A 242 -43.32 4.39 12.94
CA GLN A 242 -43.67 4.31 14.36
C GLN A 242 -44.19 5.64 14.92
N VAL A 243 -43.60 6.76 14.50
CA VAL A 243 -43.82 8.07 15.15
C VAL A 243 -44.83 8.95 14.40
N CYS A 244 -45.04 8.73 13.10
CA CYS A 244 -45.92 9.56 12.26
C CYS A 244 -46.89 8.71 11.42
N PRO A 245 -48.07 8.35 11.96
CA PRO A 245 -49.07 7.55 11.24
C PRO A 245 -49.53 8.15 9.90
N ALA A 246 -49.54 9.49 9.79
CA ALA A 246 -49.92 10.20 8.57
C ALA A 246 -48.92 10.01 7.42
N ALA A 247 -47.64 9.76 7.73
CA ALA A 247 -46.58 9.51 6.74
C ALA A 247 -46.24 8.02 6.58
N ALA A 248 -46.82 7.15 7.41
CA ALA A 248 -46.45 5.73 7.49
C ALA A 248 -46.57 4.99 6.16
N ARG A 249 -47.65 5.24 5.39
CA ARG A 249 -47.83 4.59 4.07
C ARG A 249 -46.70 4.92 3.09
N GLN A 250 -46.33 6.19 3.00
CA GLN A 250 -45.24 6.63 2.10
C GLN A 250 -43.87 6.11 2.61
N ALA A 251 -43.68 6.06 3.92
CA ALA A 251 -42.46 5.51 4.52
C ALA A 251 -42.32 4.01 4.25
N GLU A 252 -43.41 3.23 4.26
CA GLU A 252 -43.36 1.81 3.89
C GLU A 252 -43.04 1.57 2.41
N GLU A 253 -43.62 2.36 1.52
CA GLU A 253 -43.29 2.30 0.09
C GLU A 253 -41.79 2.58 -0.15
N LYS A 254 -41.22 3.58 0.54
CA LYS A 254 -39.78 3.87 0.48
C LYS A 254 -38.93 2.77 1.10
N LYS A 255 -39.33 2.24 2.26
CA LYS A 255 -38.65 1.14 2.94
C LYS A 255 -38.52 -0.07 2.03
N GLU A 256 -39.60 -0.45 1.35
CA GLU A 256 -39.61 -1.56 0.42
C GLU A 256 -38.72 -1.31 -0.79
N ALA A 257 -38.73 -0.09 -1.34
CA ALA A 257 -37.82 0.29 -2.42
C ALA A 257 -36.33 0.16 -2.01
N TYR A 258 -35.96 0.58 -0.80
CA TYR A 258 -34.59 0.42 -0.30
C TYR A 258 -34.20 -1.04 -0.04
N ARG A 259 -35.15 -1.88 0.37
CA ARG A 259 -34.93 -3.34 0.49
C ARG A 259 -34.65 -3.97 -0.87
N GLN A 260 -35.46 -3.63 -1.88
CA GLN A 260 -35.25 -4.10 -3.25
C GLN A 260 -33.90 -3.62 -3.81
N GLU A 261 -33.48 -2.40 -3.50
CA GLU A 261 -32.15 -1.91 -3.88
C GLU A 261 -31.02 -2.71 -3.21
N SER A 262 -31.17 -3.03 -1.92
CA SER A 262 -30.22 -3.87 -1.19
C SER A 262 -30.13 -5.28 -1.78
N GLU A 263 -31.26 -5.89 -2.10
CA GLU A 263 -31.33 -7.21 -2.74
C GLU A 263 -30.69 -7.18 -4.13
N ALA A 264 -31.01 -6.18 -4.95
CA ALA A 264 -30.41 -6.00 -6.28
C ALA A 264 -28.89 -5.84 -6.21
N ARG A 265 -28.37 -5.12 -5.19
CA ARG A 265 -26.93 -4.98 -4.96
C ARG A 265 -26.29 -6.32 -4.55
N ARG A 266 -26.95 -7.12 -3.69
CA ARG A 266 -26.49 -8.49 -3.35
C ARG A 266 -26.48 -9.40 -4.57
N GLU A 267 -27.52 -9.34 -5.40
CA GLU A 267 -27.60 -10.10 -6.65
C GLU A 267 -26.52 -9.67 -7.66
N GLU A 268 -26.22 -8.37 -7.74
CA GLU A 268 -25.12 -7.88 -8.58
C GLU A 268 -23.78 -8.48 -8.15
N ILE A 269 -23.45 -8.40 -6.86
CA ILE A 269 -22.22 -8.97 -6.30
C ILE A 269 -22.16 -10.47 -6.62
N GLN A 270 -23.23 -11.21 -6.32
CA GLN A 270 -23.31 -12.63 -6.59
C GLN A 270 -23.15 -12.93 -8.09
N ARG A 271 -23.76 -12.15 -8.98
CA ARG A 271 -23.65 -12.33 -10.44
C ARG A 271 -22.22 -12.14 -10.92
N ILE A 272 -21.53 -11.10 -10.44
CA ILE A 272 -20.14 -10.79 -10.80
C ILE A 272 -19.19 -11.92 -10.38
N PHE A 273 -19.41 -12.48 -9.18
CA PHE A 273 -18.52 -13.50 -8.60
C PHE A 273 -19.02 -14.95 -8.74
N SER A 274 -20.18 -15.16 -9.37
CA SER A 274 -20.84 -16.46 -9.60
C SER A 274 -19.93 -17.51 -10.25
N ARG A 275 -19.05 -17.11 -11.17
CA ARG A 275 -18.12 -18.02 -11.87
C ARG A 275 -16.93 -18.48 -11.03
N ARG A 276 -16.73 -17.91 -9.84
CA ARG A 276 -15.66 -18.27 -8.88
C ARG A 276 -16.16 -19.18 -7.76
N GLN A 277 -17.41 -19.64 -7.83
CA GLN A 277 -18.04 -20.53 -6.82
C GLN A 277 -17.55 -21.99 -6.88
N GLY A 278 -16.26 -22.20 -7.12
CA GLY A 278 -15.60 -23.45 -6.74
C GLY A 278 -15.14 -23.34 -5.28
N ASN A 279 -15.78 -24.10 -4.38
CA ASN A 279 -15.46 -24.27 -2.95
C ASN A 279 -15.82 -23.11 -2.00
N GLY A 280 -16.97 -23.22 -1.32
CA GLY A 280 -17.17 -22.69 0.05
C GLY A 280 -16.92 -21.20 0.31
N ARG A 281 -16.92 -20.36 -0.73
CA ARG A 281 -16.63 -18.93 -0.63
C ARG A 281 -17.82 -18.19 -0.04
N SER A 282 -17.59 -17.38 0.99
CA SER A 282 -18.65 -16.64 1.69
C SER A 282 -19.07 -15.37 0.94
N MET A 283 -20.32 -14.93 1.12
CA MET A 283 -20.81 -13.65 0.60
C MET A 283 -19.93 -12.48 1.04
N ALA A 284 -19.43 -12.49 2.27
CA ALA A 284 -18.51 -11.47 2.80
C ALA A 284 -17.20 -11.38 1.98
N ALA A 285 -16.67 -12.51 1.50
CA ALA A 285 -15.47 -12.51 0.66
C ALA A 285 -15.73 -11.95 -0.74
N ASP A 286 -16.94 -12.11 -1.28
CA ASP A 286 -17.36 -11.52 -2.55
C ASP A 286 -17.64 -10.02 -2.40
N CYS A 287 -18.21 -9.61 -1.26
CA CYS A 287 -18.35 -8.21 -0.86
C CYS A 287 -17.00 -7.51 -0.76
N ARG A 288 -15.98 -8.16 -0.16
CA ARG A 288 -14.61 -7.62 -0.15
C ARG A 288 -14.08 -7.40 -1.57
N ASP A 289 -14.19 -8.39 -2.45
CA ASP A 289 -13.70 -8.25 -3.83
C ASP A 289 -14.46 -7.15 -4.59
N TYR A 290 -15.78 -7.02 -4.36
CA TYR A 290 -16.59 -5.92 -4.90
C TYR A 290 -16.12 -4.56 -4.42
N PHE A 291 -15.87 -4.42 -3.11
CA PHE A 291 -15.34 -3.20 -2.50
C PHE A 291 -14.02 -2.77 -3.17
N PHE A 292 -13.05 -3.68 -3.32
CA PHE A 292 -11.78 -3.35 -3.96
C PHE A 292 -11.90 -3.03 -5.45
N MET A 293 -12.89 -3.59 -6.15
CA MET A 293 -13.20 -3.23 -7.53
C MET A 293 -13.69 -1.77 -7.65
N LYS A 294 -14.32 -1.24 -6.59
CA LYS A 294 -14.83 0.14 -6.52
C LYS A 294 -13.91 1.11 -5.76
N LEU A 295 -12.80 0.62 -5.21
CA LEU A 295 -11.95 1.40 -4.31
C LEU A 295 -11.28 2.61 -5.00
N CYS A 296 -10.84 2.49 -6.25
CA CYS A 296 -10.12 3.57 -6.94
C CYS A 296 -10.93 4.88 -7.02
N PRO A 297 -12.15 4.88 -7.58
CA PRO A 297 -12.97 6.10 -7.61
C PRO A 297 -13.38 6.57 -6.20
N GLN A 298 -13.53 5.67 -5.23
CA GLN A 298 -13.80 6.04 -3.83
C GLN A 298 -12.63 6.83 -3.23
N LEU A 299 -11.41 6.31 -3.34
CA LEU A 299 -10.21 6.99 -2.83
C LEU A 299 -9.96 8.32 -3.54
N GLN A 300 -10.27 8.42 -4.84
CA GLN A 300 -10.20 9.69 -5.56
C GLN A 300 -11.16 10.72 -4.96
N ALA A 301 -12.42 10.34 -4.72
CA ALA A 301 -13.40 11.22 -4.07
C ALA A 301 -12.96 11.59 -2.65
N THR A 302 -12.38 10.67 -1.88
CA THR A 302 -11.85 10.97 -0.55
C THR A 302 -10.74 12.02 -0.62
N MET A 303 -9.75 11.83 -1.50
CA MET A 303 -8.63 12.76 -1.72
C MET A 303 -9.11 14.17 -2.08
N GLU A 304 -10.04 14.27 -3.03
CA GLU A 304 -10.59 15.56 -3.51
C GLU A 304 -11.35 16.32 -2.41
N ASN A 305 -12.00 15.58 -1.49
CA ASN A 305 -12.82 16.16 -0.43
C ASN A 305 -12.05 16.47 0.87
N CYS A 306 -10.96 15.74 1.18
CA CYS A 306 -10.20 15.93 2.43
C CYS A 306 -9.04 16.93 2.28
N GLY A 307 -8.48 17.09 1.06
CA GLY A 307 -7.22 17.81 0.86
C GLY A 307 -6.03 17.20 1.63
N CYS A 308 -6.14 15.94 2.03
CA CYS A 308 -5.17 15.21 2.83
C CYS A 308 -4.03 14.63 1.96
N GLY A 309 -2.89 14.34 2.61
CA GLY A 309 -1.78 13.66 1.94
C GLY A 309 -2.15 12.24 1.49
N MET A 310 -1.42 11.71 0.52
CA MET A 310 -1.72 10.39 -0.05
C MET A 310 -1.04 9.23 0.67
N LEU A 311 -0.29 9.44 1.77
CA LEU A 311 0.26 8.31 2.53
C LEU A 311 -0.88 7.46 3.13
N PRO A 312 -0.64 6.18 3.46
CA PRO A 312 -1.70 5.32 3.99
C PRO A 312 -2.37 5.86 5.26
N GLN A 313 -1.58 6.42 6.17
CA GLN A 313 -2.06 7.03 7.42
C GLN A 313 -2.81 8.36 7.22
N GLU A 314 -2.82 8.91 6.01
CA GLU A 314 -3.54 10.14 5.67
C GLU A 314 -4.78 9.78 4.84
N LEU A 315 -4.59 9.27 3.62
CA LEU A 315 -5.69 9.00 2.68
C LEU A 315 -6.54 7.79 3.07
N LEU A 316 -5.91 6.64 3.36
CA LEU A 316 -6.67 5.42 3.61
C LEU A 316 -7.37 5.47 4.98
N GLN A 317 -6.73 6.06 5.98
CA GLN A 317 -7.38 6.28 7.29
C GLN A 317 -8.57 7.24 7.18
N GLU A 318 -8.45 8.31 6.41
CA GLU A 318 -9.57 9.23 6.16
C GLU A 318 -10.73 8.52 5.42
N ASP A 319 -10.41 7.71 4.41
CA ASP A 319 -11.40 6.91 3.69
C ASP A 319 -12.11 5.91 4.62
N ILE A 320 -11.34 5.20 5.45
CA ILE A 320 -11.87 4.29 6.46
C ILE A 320 -12.77 5.04 7.44
N ASN A 321 -12.36 6.20 7.95
CA ASN A 321 -13.16 6.98 8.88
C ASN A 321 -14.52 7.37 8.24
N ARG A 322 -14.52 7.81 6.98
CA ARG A 322 -15.74 8.20 6.27
C ARG A 322 -16.71 7.04 6.07
N HIS A 323 -16.19 5.87 5.73
CA HIS A 323 -17.00 4.73 5.31
C HIS A 323 -17.32 3.74 6.43
N PHE A 324 -16.55 3.72 7.52
CA PHE A 324 -16.64 2.71 8.57
C PHE A 324 -16.89 3.25 9.98
N ALA A 325 -16.71 4.55 10.26
CA ALA A 325 -16.85 5.07 11.63
C ALA A 325 -18.22 4.83 12.26
N ASN A 326 -19.29 4.85 11.45
CA ASN A 326 -20.67 4.62 11.90
C ASN A 326 -21.20 3.22 11.59
N VAL A 327 -20.31 2.29 11.18
CA VAL A 327 -20.69 0.92 10.80
C VAL A 327 -20.40 -0.01 11.97
N GLY A 328 -21.45 -0.64 12.49
CA GLY A 328 -21.33 -1.64 13.54
C GLY A 328 -20.58 -2.90 13.09
N ALA A 329 -19.99 -3.61 14.05
CA ALA A 329 -19.45 -4.95 13.87
C ALA A 329 -19.79 -5.83 15.08
N GLU A 330 -19.69 -7.14 14.92
CA GLU A 330 -20.02 -8.14 15.96
C GLU A 330 -19.25 -7.88 17.27
N ASP A 331 -17.98 -7.47 17.20
CA ASP A 331 -17.18 -7.19 18.40
C ASP A 331 -17.42 -5.77 18.96
N PHE A 332 -18.25 -4.93 18.33
CA PHE A 332 -18.52 -3.56 18.80
C PHE A 332 -19.75 -3.48 19.71
N SER A 333 -20.57 -4.53 19.75
CA SER A 333 -21.68 -4.63 20.69
C SER A 333 -21.18 -5.04 22.07
N GLN A 334 -21.48 -4.24 23.09
CA GLN A 334 -21.31 -4.61 24.49
C GLN A 334 -22.30 -5.75 24.83
N GLU A 335 -21.96 -6.99 24.50
CA GLU A 335 -22.54 -8.14 25.20
C GLU A 335 -21.72 -8.43 26.46
N TYR A 336 -21.75 -7.51 27.43
CA TYR A 336 -21.54 -7.83 28.85
C TYR A 336 -22.26 -6.80 29.76
N GLY A 337 -23.54 -7.07 30.02
CA GLY A 337 -24.17 -7.02 31.36
C GLY A 337 -24.46 -5.67 32.02
N ILE A 338 -25.72 -5.25 31.95
CA ILE A 338 -26.56 -5.06 33.15
C ILE A 338 -27.86 -5.84 32.94
#